data_AF-X1HVA9-F1
#
_entry.id   AF-X1HVA9-F1
#
_cell.length_a   1.000
_cell.length_b   1.000
_cell.length_c   1.000
_cell.angle_alpha   90.00
_cell.angle_beta   90.00
_cell.angle_gamma   90.00
#
_symmetry.space_group_name_H-M   'P 1'
#
loop_
_entity.id
_entity.type
_entity.pdbx_description
1 polymer ?
#
loop_
_entity_poly.entity_id
_entity_poly.type
_entity_poly.pdbx_seq_one_letter_code
_entity_poly.pdbx_strand_id
1 'polypeptide(L)'
;MIPRENFHKQYISEGLDLPPVKRLDGLLIFIITRRNTVVPIVSKLTPEQAAAAFMLGESVESTGGDPKRVGESVRVVGTNPFIIGDECEEGNRFYEFIKKYPAKVRYYLLNTGGVGEIIDKAADGTKVVKQKVLRVEIPEMASIIRGIARDTIEWEQAGGES
;
A
#
# COMPACT_ATOMS: atom_id res chain seq x y z
N MET A 1 18.84 -12.07 7.32
CA MET A 1 19.46 -11.30 6.21
C MET A 1 20.89 -11.79 5.96
N ILE A 2 21.25 -12.13 4.71
CA ILE A 2 22.65 -12.44 4.35
C ILE A 2 23.40 -11.10 4.22
N PRO A 3 24.46 -10.86 5.00
CA PRO A 3 25.24 -9.63 4.92
C PRO A 3 25.81 -9.39 3.51
N ARG A 4 25.86 -8.12 3.08
CA ARG A 4 26.34 -7.74 1.73
C ARG A 4 27.77 -8.20 1.51
N GLU A 5 28.58 -8.18 2.55
CA GLU A 5 29.96 -8.66 2.60
C GLU A 5 30.13 -10.15 2.28
N ASN A 6 29.05 -10.95 2.34
CA ASN A 6 29.10 -12.38 2.00
C ASN A 6 28.99 -12.66 0.50
N PHE A 7 28.72 -11.66 -0.35
CA PHE A 7 28.70 -11.82 -1.80
C PHE A 7 30.09 -11.57 -2.40
N HIS A 8 30.41 -12.19 -3.54
CA HIS A 8 31.68 -11.93 -4.22
C HIS A 8 31.73 -10.46 -4.68
N LYS A 9 32.82 -9.75 -4.40
CA LYS A 9 32.94 -8.29 -4.61
C LYS A 9 32.58 -7.81 -6.02
N GLN A 10 32.82 -8.64 -7.03
CA GLN A 10 32.48 -8.34 -8.43
C GLN A 10 30.96 -8.20 -8.70
N TYR A 11 30.11 -8.71 -7.81
CA TYR A 11 28.64 -8.63 -7.90
C TYR A 11 28.06 -7.62 -6.89
N ILE A 12 28.91 -6.88 -6.18
CA ILE A 12 28.50 -5.88 -5.20
C ILE A 12 28.69 -4.50 -5.85
N SER A 13 27.58 -3.80 -6.13
CA SER A 13 27.66 -2.39 -6.56
C SER A 13 28.26 -1.50 -5.45
N GLU A 14 28.76 -0.31 -5.74
CA GLU A 14 29.20 0.61 -4.66
C GLU A 14 28.00 1.26 -3.93
N GLY A 15 26.82 1.22 -4.56
CA GLY A 15 25.59 1.77 -4.00
C GLY A 15 24.37 1.48 -4.88
N LEU A 16 23.26 2.12 -4.53
CA LEU A 16 22.09 2.20 -5.40
C LEU A 16 22.29 3.37 -6.36
N ASP A 17 21.95 3.19 -7.64
CA ASP A 17 21.96 4.27 -8.63
C ASP A 17 20.71 5.16 -8.47
N LEU A 18 20.60 5.77 -7.29
CA LEU A 18 19.51 6.68 -6.92
C LEU A 18 20.06 7.83 -6.07
N PRO A 19 19.64 9.08 -6.31
CA PRO A 19 20.03 10.18 -5.45
C PRO A 19 19.46 9.99 -4.03
N PRO A 20 20.16 10.45 -2.99
CA PRO A 20 19.64 10.42 -1.63
C PRO A 20 18.36 11.29 -1.53
N VAL A 21 17.44 10.91 -0.64
CA VAL A 21 16.16 11.64 -0.40
C VAL A 21 16.36 13.14 -0.18
N LYS A 22 17.46 13.55 0.44
CA LYS A 22 17.80 14.97 0.65
C LYS A 22 17.90 15.77 -0.66
N ARG A 23 18.31 15.13 -1.77
CA ARG A 23 18.46 15.74 -3.10
C ARG A 23 17.18 15.68 -3.95
N LEU A 24 16.16 14.94 -3.52
CA LEU A 24 14.87 14.87 -4.20
C LEU A 24 13.96 16.01 -3.76
N ASP A 25 13.04 16.44 -4.63
CA ASP A 25 11.97 17.38 -4.26
C ASP A 25 11.00 16.74 -3.25
N GLY A 26 10.72 15.45 -3.44
CA GLY A 26 9.98 14.62 -2.50
C GLY A 26 10.01 13.15 -2.90
N LEU A 27 9.58 12.30 -1.97
CA LEU A 27 9.37 10.87 -2.19
C LEU A 27 7.92 10.55 -1.88
N LEU A 28 7.21 9.98 -2.85
CA LEU A 28 5.84 9.53 -2.68
C LEU A 28 5.85 8.02 -2.46
N ILE A 29 5.23 7.56 -1.38
CA ILE A 29 5.05 6.14 -1.09
C ILE A 29 3.57 5.83 -1.24
N PHE A 30 3.25 4.96 -2.19
CA PHE A 30 1.91 4.45 -2.42
C PHE A 30 1.82 3.02 -1.92
N ILE A 31 1.01 2.80 -0.89
CA ILE A 31 0.62 1.46 -0.44
C ILE A 31 -0.65 1.13 -1.19
N ILE A 32 -0.60 0.09 -2.02
CA ILE A 32 -1.74 -0.30 -2.84
C ILE A 32 -2.48 -1.43 -2.13
N THR A 33 -3.79 -1.25 -1.97
CA THR A 33 -4.69 -2.30 -1.51
C THR A 33 -5.84 -2.48 -2.49
N ARG A 34 -6.59 -3.56 -2.33
CA ARG A 34 -7.78 -3.85 -3.14
C ARG A 34 -8.93 -4.27 -2.23
N ARG A 35 -9.82 -3.33 -1.98
CA ARG A 35 -11.03 -3.49 -1.16
C ARG A 35 -12.22 -2.96 -1.95
N ASN A 36 -13.41 -3.49 -1.71
CA ASN A 36 -14.64 -3.06 -2.39
C ASN A 36 -15.63 -2.35 -1.45
N THR A 37 -15.39 -2.37 -0.14
CA THR A 37 -16.36 -2.01 0.90
C THR A 37 -16.18 -0.57 1.36
N VAL A 38 -15.54 -0.34 2.51
CA VAL A 38 -15.51 0.95 3.20
C VAL A 38 -14.21 1.74 3.03
N VAL A 39 -13.17 1.12 2.46
CA VAL A 39 -11.86 1.79 2.33
C VAL A 39 -11.95 2.89 1.26
N PRO A 40 -11.61 4.15 1.60
CA PRO A 40 -11.61 5.25 0.63
C PRO A 40 -10.73 4.96 -0.59
N ILE A 41 -11.00 5.64 -1.70
CA ILE A 41 -10.21 5.51 -2.93
C ILE A 41 -8.74 5.89 -2.68
N VAL A 42 -8.53 6.97 -1.92
CA VAL A 42 -7.22 7.45 -1.50
C VAL A 42 -7.30 7.95 -0.06
N SER A 43 -6.24 7.72 0.70
CA SER A 43 -6.05 8.33 2.02
C SER A 43 -4.61 8.78 2.18
N LYS A 44 -4.41 10.02 2.63
CA LYS A 44 -3.10 10.51 3.06
C LYS A 44 -2.84 10.01 4.48
N LEU A 45 -1.66 9.42 4.70
CA LEU A 45 -1.35 8.72 5.94
C LEU A 45 -0.30 9.49 6.76
N THR A 46 -0.37 9.34 8.08
CA THR A 46 0.77 9.62 8.96
C THR A 46 1.84 8.52 8.80
N PRO A 47 3.10 8.75 9.25
CA PRO A 47 4.13 7.72 9.24
C PRO A 47 3.71 6.43 9.97
N GLU A 48 3.00 6.56 11.10
CA GLU A 48 2.52 5.43 11.90
C GLU A 48 1.44 4.65 11.14
N GLN A 49 0.51 5.35 10.50
CA GLN A 49 -0.51 4.73 9.65
C GLN A 49 0.11 4.04 8.43
N ALA A 50 1.15 4.63 7.83
CA ALA A 50 1.87 4.03 6.72
C ALA A 50 2.61 2.75 7.14
N ALA A 51 3.28 2.76 8.30
CA ALA A 51 3.91 1.58 8.87
C ALA A 51 2.88 0.50 9.21
N ALA A 52 1.73 0.87 9.79
CA ALA A 52 0.65 -0.06 10.07
C ALA A 52 0.08 -0.68 8.78
N ALA A 53 -0.14 0.13 7.73
CA ALA A 53 -0.61 -0.36 6.43
C ALA A 53 0.40 -1.30 5.77
N PHE A 54 1.70 -0.99 5.87
CA PHE A 54 2.80 -1.85 5.41
C PHE A 54 2.80 -3.19 6.16
N MET A 55 2.65 -3.17 7.49
CA MET A 55 2.61 -4.38 8.32
C MET A 55 1.34 -5.20 8.13
N LEU A 56 0.19 -4.56 7.93
CA LEU A 56 -1.05 -5.28 7.60
C LEU A 56 -0.92 -5.99 6.25
N GLY A 57 -0.23 -5.36 5.30
CA GLY A 57 0.11 -5.99 4.03
C GLY A 57 -1.10 -6.45 3.24
N GLU A 58 -2.23 -5.73 3.38
CA GLU A 58 -3.50 -6.15 2.81
C GLU A 58 -3.47 -6.07 1.28
N SER A 59 -3.48 -7.22 0.64
CA SER A 59 -3.47 -7.36 -0.81
C SER A 59 -4.49 -8.41 -1.25
N VAL A 60 -4.45 -8.72 -2.54
CA VAL A 60 -5.26 -9.76 -3.17
C VAL A 60 -4.34 -10.68 -3.95
N GLU A 61 -4.59 -11.98 -3.85
CA GLU A 61 -3.84 -12.99 -4.58
C GLU A 61 -3.90 -12.72 -6.08
N SER A 62 -2.73 -12.60 -6.69
CA SER A 62 -2.59 -12.32 -8.12
C SER A 62 -2.53 -13.62 -8.93
N THR A 63 -2.73 -13.53 -10.23
CA THR A 63 -2.58 -14.68 -11.15
C THR A 63 -1.15 -15.25 -11.18
N GLY A 64 -0.16 -14.50 -10.69
CA GLY A 64 1.23 -14.94 -10.63
C GLY A 64 1.61 -15.74 -9.38
N GLY A 65 0.72 -15.87 -8.39
CA GLY A 65 0.91 -16.70 -7.20
C GLY A 65 0.20 -18.03 -7.33
N ASP A 66 -0.78 -18.33 -6.46
CA ASP A 66 -1.62 -19.54 -6.60
C ASP A 66 -2.84 -19.27 -7.50
N PRO A 67 -2.90 -19.84 -8.73
CA PRO A 67 -4.01 -19.62 -9.65
C PRO A 67 -5.38 -20.01 -9.08
N LYS A 68 -5.42 -20.93 -8.11
CA LYS A 68 -6.68 -21.38 -7.48
C LYS A 68 -7.26 -20.38 -6.49
N ARG A 69 -6.43 -19.44 -6.02
CA ARG A 69 -6.76 -18.49 -4.97
C ARG A 69 -6.85 -17.06 -5.49
N VAL A 70 -6.73 -16.85 -6.80
CA VAL A 70 -6.80 -15.53 -7.44
C VAL A 70 -8.05 -14.78 -6.99
N GLY A 71 -7.85 -13.54 -6.54
CA GLY A 71 -8.94 -12.71 -6.03
C GLY A 71 -9.21 -12.87 -4.54
N GLU A 72 -8.62 -13.86 -3.85
CA GLU A 72 -8.70 -13.97 -2.40
C GLU A 72 -7.91 -12.87 -1.71
N SER A 73 -8.41 -12.42 -0.56
CA SER A 73 -7.66 -11.48 0.28
C SER A 73 -6.49 -12.19 0.94
N VAL A 74 -5.32 -11.58 0.84
CA VAL A 74 -4.10 -12.06 1.50
C VAL A 74 -3.49 -10.95 2.33
N ARG A 75 -2.74 -11.35 3.35
CA ARG A 75 -1.95 -10.44 4.20
C ARG A 75 -0.52 -10.94 4.21
N VAL A 76 0.38 -10.11 3.69
CA VAL A 76 1.81 -10.40 3.62
C VAL A 76 2.53 -9.11 3.96
N VAL A 77 3.36 -9.12 5.00
CA VAL A 77 4.08 -7.91 5.44
C VAL A 77 4.85 -7.29 4.28
N GLY A 78 4.68 -5.98 4.09
CA GLY A 78 5.25 -5.24 2.96
C GLY A 78 4.80 -5.72 1.58
N THR A 79 3.77 -6.55 1.52
CA THR A 79 3.36 -7.29 0.31
C THR A 79 4.52 -8.06 -0.33
N ASN A 80 5.47 -8.50 0.51
CA ASN A 80 6.72 -9.11 0.06
C ASN A 80 6.85 -10.55 0.59
N PRO A 81 6.55 -11.58 -0.22
CA PRO A 81 6.67 -12.98 0.20
C PRO A 81 8.13 -13.45 0.34
N PHE A 82 9.11 -12.57 0.07
CA PHE A 82 10.54 -12.86 0.11
C PHE A 82 11.24 -12.29 1.34
N ILE A 83 10.50 -11.81 2.35
CA ILE A 83 11.11 -11.37 3.60
C ILE A 83 11.84 -12.55 4.24
N ILE A 84 13.14 -12.37 4.49
CA ILE A 84 14.00 -13.35 5.18
C ILE A 84 14.41 -12.78 6.53
N GLY A 85 13.74 -13.23 7.60
CA GLY A 85 13.98 -12.79 8.97
C GLY A 85 12.68 -12.48 9.70
N ASP A 86 12.76 -11.67 10.75
CA ASP A 86 11.60 -11.21 11.50
C ASP A 86 10.88 -10.08 10.76
N GLU A 87 9.59 -10.26 10.50
CA GLU A 87 8.73 -9.26 9.87
C GLU A 87 8.60 -7.98 10.71
N CYS A 88 8.67 -8.10 12.04
CA CYS A 88 8.63 -6.94 12.93
C CYS A 88 9.86 -6.06 12.75
N GLU A 89 11.04 -6.68 12.57
CA GLU A 89 12.28 -5.95 12.29
C GLU A 89 12.17 -5.19 10.95
N GLU A 90 11.62 -5.81 9.91
CA GLU A 90 11.41 -5.17 8.62
C GLU A 90 10.43 -3.98 8.73
N GLY A 91 9.33 -4.15 9.45
CA GLY A 91 8.37 -3.08 9.75
C GLY A 91 8.99 -1.89 10.48
N ASN A 92 9.78 -2.18 11.50
CA ASN A 92 10.51 -1.16 12.26
C ASN A 92 11.51 -0.43 11.36
N ARG A 93 12.26 -1.14 10.52
CA ARG A 93 13.19 -0.54 9.55
C ARG A 93 12.47 0.38 8.57
N PHE A 94 11.32 -0.03 8.06
CA PHE A 94 10.49 0.81 7.21
C PHE A 94 10.04 2.08 7.94
N TYR A 95 9.52 1.94 9.16
CA TYR A 95 9.08 3.07 9.99
C TYR A 95 10.22 4.07 10.28
N GLU A 96 11.39 3.58 10.69
CA GLU A 96 12.58 4.39 10.93
C GLU A 96 13.05 5.13 9.66
N PHE A 97 12.96 4.49 8.50
CA PHE A 97 13.30 5.11 7.22
C PHE A 97 12.36 6.27 6.89
N ILE A 98 11.05 6.03 6.96
CA ILE A 98 10.05 7.00 6.53
C ILE A 98 10.01 8.22 7.47
N LYS A 99 10.09 8.01 8.78
CA LYS A 99 10.02 9.11 9.76
C LYS A 99 11.25 10.04 9.73
N LYS A 100 12.35 9.62 9.09
CA LYS A 100 13.61 10.39 9.03
C LYS A 100 13.50 11.67 8.18
N TYR A 101 12.54 11.73 7.25
CA TYR A 101 12.40 12.84 6.30
C TYR A 101 10.95 13.33 6.22
N PRO A 102 10.35 13.80 7.33
CA PRO A 102 8.91 14.10 7.42
C PRO A 102 8.46 15.22 6.48
N ALA A 103 9.37 16.13 6.09
CA ALA A 103 9.08 17.21 5.16
C ALA A 103 9.17 16.82 3.68
N LYS A 104 9.76 15.66 3.35
CA LYS A 104 9.99 15.24 1.95
C LYS A 104 9.25 13.96 1.56
N VAL A 105 8.94 13.10 2.53
CA VAL A 105 8.31 11.81 2.26
C VAL A 105 6.82 11.91 2.60
N ARG A 106 5.97 11.57 1.64
CA ARG A 106 4.51 11.58 1.77
C ARG A 106 3.95 10.20 1.50
N TYR A 107 2.97 9.77 2.29
CA TYR A 107 2.45 8.40 2.30
C TYR A 107 0.98 8.38 1.95
N TYR A 108 0.58 7.44 1.11
CA TYR A 108 -0.80 7.31 0.69
C TYR A 108 -1.21 5.84 0.63
N LEU A 109 -2.44 5.54 1.07
CA LEU A 109 -3.11 4.28 0.76
C LEU A 109 -3.96 4.49 -0.49
N LEU A 110 -3.76 3.66 -1.52
CA LEU A 110 -4.56 3.66 -2.74
C LEU A 110 -5.40 2.39 -2.79
N ASN A 111 -6.72 2.53 -2.85
CA ASN A 111 -7.63 1.42 -3.07
C ASN A 111 -7.92 1.27 -4.57
N THR A 112 -7.36 0.22 -5.17
CA THR A 112 -7.56 -0.12 -6.60
C THR A 112 -8.75 -1.07 -6.83
N GLY A 113 -9.51 -1.37 -5.77
CA GLY A 113 -10.73 -2.17 -5.87
C GLY A 113 -11.94 -1.32 -6.24
N GLY A 114 -12.64 -0.84 -5.22
CA GLY A 114 -13.84 -0.03 -5.34
C GLY A 114 -14.43 0.30 -3.97
N VAL A 115 -15.60 0.92 -3.96
CA VAL A 115 -16.26 1.40 -2.74
C VAL A 115 -17.74 1.02 -2.71
N GLY A 116 -18.29 0.90 -1.51
CA GLY A 116 -19.72 0.76 -1.27
C GLY A 116 -20.30 -0.62 -1.52
N GLU A 117 -19.50 -1.68 -1.70
CA GLU A 117 -20.06 -3.03 -1.81
C GLU A 117 -20.69 -3.47 -0.48
N ILE A 118 -21.95 -3.94 -0.55
CA ILE A 118 -22.65 -4.53 0.59
C ILE A 118 -23.08 -5.95 0.22
N ILE A 119 -22.57 -6.92 0.96
CA ILE A 119 -22.88 -8.34 0.81
C ILE A 119 -23.59 -8.82 2.08
N ASP A 120 -24.82 -9.29 1.92
CA ASP A 120 -25.55 -10.01 2.96
C ASP A 120 -25.32 -11.52 2.83
N LYS A 121 -25.64 -12.25 3.90
CA LYS A 121 -25.78 -13.70 3.86
C LYS A 121 -27.26 -14.07 4.00
N ALA A 122 -27.77 -14.82 3.04
CA ALA A 122 -29.08 -15.44 3.16
C ALA A 122 -29.05 -16.55 4.25
N ALA A 123 -30.23 -17.01 4.67
CA ALA A 123 -30.38 -18.01 5.72
C ALA A 123 -29.69 -19.35 5.40
N ASP A 124 -29.48 -19.65 4.12
CA ASP A 124 -28.77 -20.83 3.61
C ASP A 124 -27.25 -20.63 3.49
N GLY A 125 -26.73 -19.45 3.87
CA GLY A 125 -25.32 -19.09 3.77
C GLY A 125 -24.90 -18.51 2.42
N THR A 126 -25.81 -18.39 1.46
CA THR A 126 -25.53 -17.81 0.13
C THR A 126 -25.24 -16.30 0.26
N LYS A 127 -24.17 -15.82 -0.39
CA LYS A 127 -23.85 -14.39 -0.45
C LYS A 127 -24.80 -13.67 -1.40
N VAL A 128 -25.50 -12.66 -0.90
CA VAL A 128 -26.41 -11.81 -1.68
C VAL A 128 -25.84 -10.40 -1.74
N VAL A 129 -25.53 -9.93 -2.96
CA VAL A 129 -25.06 -8.55 -3.16
C VAL A 129 -26.25 -7.60 -3.04
N LYS A 130 -26.31 -6.82 -1.96
CA LYS A 130 -27.31 -5.78 -1.74
C LYS A 130 -26.96 -4.49 -2.47
N GLN A 131 -25.67 -4.17 -2.50
CA GLN A 131 -25.14 -3.01 -3.22
C GLN A 131 -23.91 -3.44 -4.00
N LYS A 132 -23.91 -3.17 -5.30
CA LYS A 132 -22.76 -3.44 -6.17
C LYS A 132 -21.63 -2.47 -5.83
N VAL A 133 -20.40 -2.97 -5.93
CA VAL A 133 -19.20 -2.13 -5.85
C VAL A 133 -19.21 -1.04 -6.91
N LEU A 134 -18.88 0.19 -6.51
CA LEU A 134 -18.46 1.25 -7.43
C LEU A 134 -16.96 1.12 -7.66
N ARG A 135 -16.56 0.72 -8.86
CA ARG A 135 -15.14 0.54 -9.22
C ARG A 135 -14.47 1.89 -9.43
N VAL A 136 -13.18 1.95 -9.07
CA VAL A 136 -12.33 3.07 -9.45
C VAL A 136 -11.68 2.71 -10.77
N GLU A 137 -12.07 3.44 -11.81
CA GLU A 137 -11.53 3.25 -13.14
C GLU A 137 -10.08 3.80 -13.23
N ILE A 138 -9.30 3.26 -14.17
CA ILE A 138 -7.87 3.59 -14.33
C ILE A 138 -7.64 5.10 -14.57
N PRO A 139 -8.40 5.79 -15.45
CA PRO A 139 -8.22 7.23 -15.68
C PRO A 139 -8.41 8.08 -14.41
N GLU A 140 -9.33 7.69 -13.54
CA GLU A 140 -9.68 8.34 -12.28
C GLU A 140 -8.53 8.17 -11.29
N MET A 141 -8.02 6.95 -11.12
CA MET A 141 -6.84 6.70 -10.27
C MET A 141 -5.60 7.45 -10.80
N ALA A 142 -5.39 7.48 -12.11
CA ALA A 142 -4.29 8.25 -12.71
C ALA A 142 -4.42 9.76 -12.44
N SER A 143 -5.65 10.29 -12.46
CA SER A 143 -5.93 11.69 -12.13
C SER A 143 -5.68 11.99 -10.66
N ILE A 144 -6.02 11.07 -9.76
CA ILE A 144 -5.71 11.17 -8.32
C ILE A 144 -4.20 11.20 -8.10
N ILE A 145 -3.45 10.24 -8.67
CA ILE A 145 -1.98 10.19 -8.54
C ILE A 145 -1.34 11.48 -9.08
N ARG A 146 -1.86 12.01 -10.20
CA ARG A 146 -1.40 13.29 -10.76
C ARG A 146 -1.68 14.45 -9.80
N GLY A 147 -2.85 14.49 -9.17
CA GLY A 147 -3.20 15.50 -8.18
C GLY A 147 -2.30 15.44 -6.94
N ILE A 148 -1.98 14.24 -6.45
CA ILE A 148 -1.02 14.02 -5.37
C ILE A 148 0.37 14.55 -5.76
N ALA A 149 0.85 14.17 -6.94
CA ALA A 149 2.18 14.55 -7.41
C ALA A 149 2.31 16.07 -7.59
N ARG A 150 1.24 16.75 -8.02
CA ARG A 150 1.19 18.21 -8.22
C ARG A 150 0.77 18.99 -6.98
N ASP A 151 0.46 18.33 -5.88
CA ASP A 151 -0.02 18.93 -4.64
C ASP A 151 -1.30 19.77 -4.82
N THR A 152 -2.25 19.26 -5.62
CA THR A 152 -3.52 19.96 -5.93
C THR A 152 -4.75 19.32 -5.27
N ILE A 153 -4.54 18.39 -4.33
CA ILE A 153 -5.63 17.72 -3.61
C ILE A 153 -5.81 18.35 -2.25
N GLU A 154 -7.04 18.74 -1.94
CA GLU A 154 -7.47 19.13 -0.60
C GLU A 154 -7.85 17.87 0.20
N TRP A 155 -7.48 17.84 1.47
CA TRP A 155 -7.61 16.67 2.33
C TRP A 155 -8.54 16.98 3.49
N GLU A 156 -9.46 16.06 3.77
CA GLU A 156 -10.36 16.12 4.91
C GLU A 156 -10.13 14.92 5.84
N GLN A 157 -10.41 15.11 7.13
CA GLN A 157 -10.30 14.05 8.11
C GLN A 157 -11.49 13.11 8.01
N ALA A 158 -11.23 11.83 7.78
CA ALA A 158 -12.27 10.81 7.79
C ALA A 158 -12.92 10.72 9.18
N GLY A 159 -14.25 10.93 9.26
CA GLY A 159 -15.02 10.83 10.51
C GLY A 159 -15.26 12.13 11.27
N GLY A 160 -15.04 13.30 10.65
CA GLY A 160 -15.61 14.54 11.19
C GLY A 160 -17.13 14.54 11.04
N GLU A 161 -17.84 14.67 12.16
CA GLU A 161 -19.28 14.96 12.14
C GLU A 161 -19.49 16.31 11.43
N SER A 162 -20.27 16.29 10.35
CA SER A 162 -20.85 17.46 9.71
C SER A 162 -22.26 17.70 10.22
#